data_AF-Q4DKU7-F1
#
_entry.id   AF-Q4DKU7-F1
#
_cell.length_a   1.000
_cell.length_b   1.000
_cell.length_c   1.000
_cell.angle_alpha   90.00
_cell.angle_beta   90.00
_cell.angle_gamma   90.00
#
_symmetry.space_group_name_H-M   'P 1'
#
loop_
_entity.id
_entity.type
_entity.pdbx_description
1 polymer ?
#
loop_
_entity_poly.entity_id
_entity_poly.type
_entity_poly.pdbx_seq_one_letter_code
_entity_poly.pdbx_strand_id
1 'polypeptide(L)'
;MLAAGTFIFLCGVSVSLVLIVASWSQRWHLHASVSVALFPVAAVIALGFSVCAQKIVEYIHETAKLNVVPPFLSQMALRIRPIAGDAITFFDIQIVAILLFLCYASVVLQRHLVDISRLLKISRRRIFMKQQ
;
A
#
# COMPACT_ATOMS: atom_id res chain seq x y z
N MET A 1 -12.06 5.80 -18.80
CA MET A 1 -11.20 5.18 -17.76
C MET A 1 -11.69 5.42 -16.34
N LEU A 2 -12.08 6.64 -15.95
CA LEU A 2 -12.63 6.94 -14.60
C LEU A 2 -13.83 6.05 -14.21
N ALA A 3 -14.76 5.80 -15.14
CA ALA A 3 -15.93 4.94 -14.89
C ALA A 3 -15.53 3.47 -14.60
N ALA A 4 -14.52 2.94 -15.30
CA ALA A 4 -14.03 1.59 -15.06
C ALA A 4 -13.31 1.48 -13.71
N GLY A 5 -12.47 2.47 -13.38
CA GLY A 5 -11.78 2.51 -12.08
C GLY A 5 -12.74 2.62 -10.90
N THR A 6 -13.77 3.46 -11.00
CA THR A 6 -14.82 3.58 -9.98
C THR A 6 -15.66 2.31 -9.85
N PHE A 7 -15.99 1.65 -10.96
CA PHE A 7 -16.74 0.39 -10.95
C PHE A 7 -15.94 -0.76 -10.29
N ILE A 8 -14.66 -0.91 -10.65
CA ILE A 8 -13.76 -1.90 -10.03
C ILE A 8 -13.61 -1.61 -8.52
N PHE A 9 -13.49 -0.33 -8.15
CA PHE A 9 -13.43 0.07 -6.75
C PHE A 9 -14.72 -0.28 -5.99
N LEU A 10 -15.90 0.04 -6.54
CA LEU A 10 -17.20 -0.27 -5.93
C LEU A 10 -17.43 -1.78 -5.78
N CYS A 11 -17.17 -2.57 -6.83
CA CYS A 11 -17.24 -4.03 -6.77
C CYS A 11 -16.25 -4.59 -5.74
N GLY A 12 -15.05 -4.03 -5.71
CA GLY A 12 -14.03 -4.38 -4.74
C GLY A 12 -14.47 -4.16 -3.29
N VAL A 13 -14.99 -2.97 -3.00
CA VAL A 13 -15.52 -2.59 -1.69
C VAL A 13 -16.71 -3.47 -1.29
N SER A 14 -17.63 -3.75 -2.22
CA SER A 14 -18.81 -4.58 -1.93
C SER A 14 -18.45 -6.03 -1.61
N VAL A 15 -17.57 -6.66 -2.40
CA VAL A 15 -17.09 -8.03 -2.14
C VAL A 15 -16.34 -8.10 -0.81
N SER A 16 -15.53 -7.09 -0.51
CA SER A 16 -14.80 -7.00 0.76
C SER A 16 -15.73 -6.89 1.95
N LEU A 17 -16.76 -6.06 1.85
CA LEU A 17 -17.77 -5.91 2.90
C LEU A 17 -18.48 -7.25 3.15
N VAL A 18 -18.89 -7.95 2.08
CA VAL A 18 -19.54 -9.26 2.19
C VAL A 18 -18.62 -10.28 2.86
N LEU A 19 -17.34 -10.33 2.49
CA LEU A 19 -16.38 -11.24 3.11
C LEU A 19 -16.09 -10.91 4.57
N ILE A 20 -15.99 -9.62 4.93
CA ILE A 20 -15.82 -9.20 6.33
C ILE A 20 -17.03 -9.63 7.16
N VAL A 21 -18.26 -9.38 6.68
CA VAL A 21 -19.50 -9.79 7.37
C VAL A 21 -19.58 -11.31 7.51
N ALA A 22 -19.24 -12.07 6.47
CA ALA A 22 -19.23 -13.53 6.50
C ALA A 22 -18.14 -14.11 7.45
N SER A 23 -17.06 -13.37 7.69
CA SER A 23 -15.87 -13.85 8.42
C SER A 23 -15.95 -13.77 9.95
N TRP A 24 -17.03 -13.23 10.53
CA TRP A 24 -17.14 -12.97 11.97
C TRP A 24 -16.84 -14.21 12.84
N SER A 25 -17.06 -15.42 12.32
CA SER A 25 -16.91 -16.67 13.09
C SER A 25 -15.48 -17.23 13.19
N GLN A 26 -14.54 -16.91 12.29
CA GLN A 26 -13.17 -17.48 12.36
C GLN A 26 -12.09 -16.46 12.01
N ARG A 27 -11.08 -16.35 12.90
CA ARG A 27 -9.95 -15.42 12.77
C ARG A 27 -9.22 -15.50 11.42
N TRP A 28 -9.19 -16.69 10.80
CA TRP A 28 -8.53 -16.89 9.51
C TRP A 28 -9.29 -16.21 8.36
N HIS A 29 -10.63 -16.21 8.40
CA HIS A 29 -11.44 -15.57 7.38
C HIS A 29 -11.29 -14.04 7.39
N LEU A 30 -11.04 -13.43 8.55
CA LEU A 30 -10.77 -11.98 8.65
C LEU A 30 -9.52 -11.57 7.86
N HIS A 31 -8.46 -12.38 7.86
CA HIS A 31 -7.25 -12.07 7.09
C HIS A 31 -7.47 -12.28 5.59
N ALA A 32 -8.24 -13.30 5.21
CA ALA A 32 -8.63 -13.51 3.82
C ALA A 32 -9.50 -12.37 3.28
N SER A 33 -10.47 -11.89 4.06
CA SER A 33 -11.31 -10.76 3.67
C SER A 33 -10.50 -9.47 3.53
N VAL A 34 -9.52 -9.23 4.41
CA VAL A 34 -8.59 -8.11 4.28
C VAL A 34 -7.78 -8.22 3.00
N SER A 35 -7.27 -9.40 2.65
CA SER A 35 -6.52 -9.61 1.40
C SER A 35 -7.35 -9.24 0.16
N VAL A 36 -8.62 -9.66 0.12
CA VAL A 36 -9.54 -9.29 -0.98
C VAL A 36 -9.82 -7.78 -0.98
N ALA A 37 -9.97 -7.16 0.19
CA ALA A 37 -10.15 -5.72 0.35
C ALA A 37 -8.96 -4.86 -0.05
N LEU A 38 -7.78 -5.45 -0.12
CA LEU A 38 -6.58 -4.72 -0.55
C LEU A 38 -6.48 -4.60 -2.07
N PHE A 39 -7.10 -5.47 -2.87
CA PHE A 39 -7.03 -5.38 -4.34
C PHE A 39 -7.54 -4.04 -4.90
N PRO A 40 -8.72 -3.53 -4.51
CA PRO A 40 -9.24 -2.27 -5.03
C PRO A 40 -8.40 -1.09 -4.55
N VAL A 41 -7.93 -1.14 -3.30
CA VAL A 41 -7.04 -0.14 -2.74
C VAL A 41 -5.70 -0.13 -3.49
N ALA A 42 -5.14 -1.31 -3.78
CA ALA A 42 -3.94 -1.47 -4.58
C ALA A 42 -4.11 -0.93 -6.00
N ALA A 43 -5.27 -1.16 -6.62
CA ALA A 43 -5.59 -0.61 -7.94
C ALA A 43 -5.61 0.93 -7.91
N VAL A 44 -6.28 1.53 -6.91
CA VAL A 44 -6.30 2.99 -6.74
C VAL A 44 -4.90 3.54 -6.49
N ILE A 45 -4.08 2.87 -5.67
CA ILE A 45 -2.71 3.30 -5.39
C ILE A 45 -1.83 3.19 -6.64
N ALA A 46 -1.88 2.08 -7.37
CA ALA A 46 -1.11 1.87 -8.59
C ALA A 46 -1.47 2.90 -9.67
N LEU A 47 -2.77 3.12 -9.89
CA LEU A 47 -3.27 4.13 -10.83
C LEU A 47 -2.91 5.54 -10.36
N GLY A 48 -3.11 5.87 -9.08
CA GLY A 48 -2.76 7.18 -8.53
C GLY A 48 -1.25 7.46 -8.64
N PHE A 49 -0.42 6.48 -8.31
CA PHE A 49 1.03 6.60 -8.42
C PHE A 49 1.48 6.77 -9.87
N SER A 50 0.86 6.08 -10.82
CA SER A 50 1.18 6.24 -12.25
C SER A 50 0.88 7.65 -12.76
N VAL A 51 -0.27 8.22 -12.39
CA VAL A 51 -0.67 9.57 -12.79
C VAL A 51 0.26 10.59 -12.15
N CYS A 52 0.58 10.43 -10.87
CA CYS A 52 1.54 11.27 -10.17
C CYS A 52 2.93 11.19 -10.80
N ALA A 53 3.42 9.98 -11.09
CA ALA A 53 4.72 9.76 -11.71
C ALA A 53 4.78 10.40 -13.10
N GLN A 54 3.74 10.24 -13.92
CA GLN A 54 3.65 10.90 -15.22
C GLN A 54 3.71 12.42 -15.08
N LYS A 55 2.94 13.01 -14.15
CA LYS A 55 2.94 14.46 -13.91
C LYS A 55 4.28 14.98 -13.40
N ILE A 56 4.96 14.23 -12.55
CA ILE A 56 6.31 14.55 -12.08
C ILE A 56 7.29 14.54 -13.26
N VAL A 57 7.22 13.56 -14.15
CA VAL A 57 8.09 13.50 -15.34
C VAL A 57 7.80 14.65 -16.30
N GLU A 58 6.53 14.96 -16.56
CA GLU A 58 6.13 16.13 -17.37
C GLU A 58 6.72 17.43 -16.78
N TYR A 59 6.57 17.64 -15.47
CA TYR A 59 7.12 18.80 -14.77
C TYR A 59 8.65 18.87 -14.83
N ILE A 60 9.34 17.74 -14.63
CA ILE A 60 10.81 17.66 -14.76
C ILE A 60 11.24 18.01 -16.19
N HIS A 61 10.50 17.57 -17.20
CA HIS A 61 10.81 17.84 -18.59
C HIS A 61 10.57 19.31 -18.97
N GLU A 62 9.51 19.93 -18.46
CA GLU A 62 9.24 21.37 -18.62
C GLU A 62 10.31 22.23 -17.93
N THR A 63 10.66 21.92 -16.69
CA THR A 63 11.69 22.64 -15.94
C THR A 63 13.08 22.50 -16.57
N ALA A 64 13.40 21.33 -17.14
CA ALA A 64 14.63 21.11 -17.90
C ALA A 64 14.68 21.95 -19.19
N LYS A 65 13.55 22.11 -19.90
CA LYS A 65 13.46 22.95 -21.12
C LYS A 65 13.60 24.44 -20.82
N LEU A 66 13.13 24.89 -19.66
CA LEU A 66 13.22 26.28 -19.24
C LEU A 66 14.64 26.69 -18.79
N ASN A 67 15.64 25.80 -18.84
CA ASN A 67 17.03 26.04 -18.42
C ASN A 67 17.17 26.59 -16.98
N VAL A 68 16.20 26.30 -16.10
CA VAL A 68 16.25 26.71 -14.68
C VAL A 68 17.30 25.91 -13.90
N VAL A 69 17.64 24.73 -14.40
CA VAL A 69 18.55 23.77 -13.77
C VAL A 69 19.88 23.74 -14.54
N PRO A 70 21.04 23.58 -13.85
CA PRO A 70 22.34 23.45 -14.51
C PRO A 70 22.34 22.46 -15.71
N PRO A 71 23.11 22.74 -16.77
CA PRO A 71 23.03 22.01 -18.04
C PRO A 71 23.31 20.49 -17.91
N PHE A 72 24.13 20.10 -16.95
CA PHE A 72 24.38 18.68 -16.67
C PHE A 72 23.13 17.96 -16.15
N LEU A 73 22.40 18.60 -15.22
CA LEU A 73 21.18 18.05 -14.64
C LEU A 73 20.02 18.10 -15.63
N SER A 74 19.93 19.14 -16.47
CA SER A 74 18.89 19.20 -17.51
C SER A 74 19.06 18.07 -18.53
N GLN A 75 20.29 17.75 -18.95
CA GLN A 75 20.54 16.59 -19.81
C GLN A 75 20.16 15.26 -19.15
N MET A 76 20.44 15.08 -17.86
CA MET A 76 20.01 13.89 -17.12
C MET A 76 18.48 13.80 -17.00
N ALA A 77 17.83 14.92 -16.69
CA ALA A 77 16.38 15.03 -16.58
C ALA A 77 15.67 14.70 -17.90
N LEU A 78 16.20 15.18 -19.03
CA LEU A 78 15.65 14.89 -20.37
C LEU A 78 15.78 13.41 -20.78
N ARG A 79 16.68 12.63 -20.15
CA ARG A 79 16.78 11.18 -20.36
C ARG A 79 15.68 10.38 -19.64
N ILE A 80 14.98 10.99 -18.70
CA ILE A 80 13.88 10.33 -17.99
C ILE A 80 12.73 10.15 -18.97
N ARG A 81 12.45 8.90 -19.34
CA ARG A 81 11.38 8.57 -20.28
C ARG A 81 10.02 8.70 -19.58
N PRO A 82 9.01 9.30 -20.22
CA PRO A 82 7.65 9.27 -19.69
C PRO A 82 7.20 7.81 -19.54
N ILE A 83 6.64 7.50 -18.38
CA ILE A 83 5.97 6.22 -18.13
C ILE A 83 4.66 6.29 -18.92
N ALA A 84 4.50 5.44 -19.93
CA ALA A 84 3.23 5.33 -20.62
C ALA A 84 2.19 4.79 -19.63
N GLY A 85 1.11 5.53 -19.38
CA GLY A 85 0.05 5.12 -18.44
C GLY A 85 -0.58 3.77 -18.80
N ASP A 86 -0.55 3.39 -20.08
CA ASP A 86 -1.01 2.08 -20.57
C ASP A 86 -0.13 0.90 -20.14
N ALA A 87 1.04 1.17 -19.54
CA ALA A 87 1.98 0.13 -19.11
C ALA A 87 1.64 -0.49 -17.75
N ILE A 88 0.62 0.02 -17.02
CA ILE A 88 0.22 -0.58 -15.75
C ILE A 88 -0.47 -1.90 -16.05
N THR A 89 0.24 -2.97 -15.74
CA THR A 89 -0.26 -4.32 -15.90
C THR A 89 -1.05 -4.73 -14.67
N PHE A 90 -1.87 -5.76 -14.83
CA PHE A 90 -2.51 -6.42 -13.69
C PHE A 90 -1.48 -6.95 -12.66
N PHE A 91 -0.28 -7.29 -13.12
CA PHE A 91 0.84 -7.73 -12.28
C PHE A 91 1.32 -6.62 -11.34
N ASP A 92 1.35 -5.35 -11.79
CA ASP A 92 1.73 -4.22 -10.93
C ASP A 92 0.73 -4.03 -9.78
N ILE A 93 -0.56 -4.17 -10.07
CA ILE A 93 -1.63 -4.11 -9.06
C ILE A 93 -1.48 -5.25 -8.06
N GLN A 94 -1.16 -6.46 -8.52
CA GLN A 94 -0.90 -7.61 -7.64
C GLN A 94 0.30 -7.39 -6.73
N ILE A 95 1.42 -6.86 -7.25
CA ILE A 95 2.59 -6.55 -6.44
C ILE A 95 2.23 -5.55 -5.34
N VAL A 96 1.52 -4.47 -5.68
CA VAL A 96 1.08 -3.48 -4.69
C VAL A 96 0.16 -4.11 -3.65
N ALA A 97 -0.77 -4.98 -4.04
CA ALA A 97 -1.65 -5.69 -3.11
C ALA A 97 -0.86 -6.60 -2.15
N ILE A 98 0.14 -7.33 -2.66
CA ILE A 98 1.03 -8.18 -1.85
C ILE A 98 1.83 -7.32 -0.87
N LEU A 99 2.40 -6.21 -1.32
CA LEU A 99 3.14 -5.29 -0.44
C LEU A 99 2.25 -4.72 0.67
N LEU A 100 1.03 -4.29 0.34
CA LEU A 100 0.05 -3.84 1.33
C LEU A 100 -0.31 -4.94 2.32
N PHE A 101 -0.45 -6.19 1.86
CA PHE A 101 -0.73 -7.33 2.72
C PHE A 101 0.44 -7.65 3.66
N LEU A 102 1.68 -7.54 3.17
CA LEU A 102 2.88 -7.66 4.00
C LEU A 102 2.97 -6.53 5.03
N CYS A 103 2.64 -5.29 4.66
CA CYS A 103 2.53 -4.18 5.60
C CYS A 103 1.45 -4.42 6.67
N TYR A 104 0.29 -4.95 6.27
CA TYR A 104 -0.75 -5.33 7.21
C TYR A 104 -0.26 -6.42 8.18
N ALA A 105 0.38 -7.47 7.66
CA ALA A 105 0.93 -8.56 8.47
C ALA A 105 2.02 -8.07 9.44
N SER A 106 2.88 -7.14 9.01
CA SER A 106 3.91 -6.57 9.88
C SER A 106 3.32 -5.73 11.01
N VAL A 107 2.27 -4.94 10.76
CA VAL A 107 1.55 -4.19 11.80
C VAL A 107 0.88 -5.15 12.80
N VAL A 108 0.25 -6.22 12.33
CA VAL A 108 -0.35 -7.25 13.20
C VAL A 108 0.73 -7.92 14.08
N LEU A 109 1.86 -8.30 13.47
CA LEU A 109 2.99 -8.88 14.19
C LEU A 109 3.55 -7.91 15.24
N GLN A 110 3.75 -6.64 14.88
CA GLN A 110 4.21 -5.60 15.82
C GLN A 110 3.27 -5.46 17.02
N ARG A 111 1.95 -5.48 16.81
CA ARG A 111 0.98 -5.45 17.91
C ARG A 111 1.13 -6.64 18.85
N HIS A 112 1.25 -7.85 18.30
CA HIS A 112 1.48 -9.04 19.11
C HIS A 112 2.79 -9.00 19.88
N LEU A 113 3.88 -8.53 19.27
CA LEU A 113 5.16 -8.36 19.95
C LEU A 113 5.08 -7.34 21.10
N VAL A 114 4.36 -6.23 20.90
CA VAL A 114 4.12 -5.23 21.95
C VAL A 114 3.33 -5.84 23.09
N ASP A 115 2.27 -6.61 22.81
CA ASP A 115 1.45 -7.24 23.85
C ASP A 115 2.23 -8.30 24.64
N ILE A 116 3.01 -9.15 23.95
CA ILE A 116 3.91 -10.11 24.60
C ILE A 116 4.92 -9.38 25.48
N SER A 117 5.52 -8.29 24.99
CA SER A 117 6.47 -7.50 25.78
C SER A 117 5.83 -6.87 27.02
N ARG A 118 4.56 -6.43 26.93
CA ARG A 118 3.79 -5.90 28.07
C ARG A 118 3.51 -7.00 29.08
N LEU A 119 3.07 -8.18 28.63
CA LEU A 119 2.82 -9.33 29.51
C LEU A 119 4.10 -9.80 30.21
N LEU A 120 5.23 -9.85 29.51
CA LEU A 120 6.54 -10.17 30.10
C LEU A 120 6.96 -9.12 31.13
N LYS A 121 6.77 -7.83 30.86
CA LYS A 121 7.02 -6.75 31.84
C LYS A 121 6.16 -6.91 33.09
N ILE A 122 4.88 -7.21 32.94
CA ILE A 122 3.96 -7.45 34.07
C ILE A 122 4.37 -8.69 34.86
N SER A 123 4.67 -9.80 34.17
CA SER A 123 5.14 -11.05 34.78
C SER A 123 6.43 -10.83 35.59
N ARG A 124 7.42 -10.13 35.00
CA ARG A 124 8.66 -9.75 35.67
C ARG A 124 8.39 -8.95 36.95
N ARG A 125 7.53 -7.93 36.90
CA ARG A 125 7.15 -7.14 38.10
C ARG A 125 6.52 -8.01 39.20
N ARG A 126 5.66 -8.96 38.82
CA ARG A 126 5.03 -9.88 39.78
C ARG A 126 6.04 -10.83 40.45
N ILE A 127 7.09 -11.25 39.74
CA ILE A 127 8.14 -12.09 40.31
C ILE A 127 8.97 -11.29 41.33
N PHE A 128 9.38 -10.06 41.00
CA PHE A 128 10.14 -9.21 41.92
C PHE A 128 9.36 -8.88 43.21
N MET A 129 8.06 -8.63 43.13
CA MET A 129 7.23 -8.36 44.31
C MET A 129 7.03 -9.57 45.23
N LYS A 130 7.25 -10.81 44.76
CA LYS A 130 7.15 -12.02 45.59
C LYS A 130 8.45 -12.36 46.32
N GLN A 131 9.58 -11.77 45.91
CA GLN A 131 10.88 -12.00 46.55
C GLN A 131 11.16 -11.02 47.69
N GLN A 132 10.30 -10.02 47.86
CA GLN A 132 10.37 -9.01 48.91
C GLN A 132 9.31 -9.32 49.97
#